data_AF-A0A7W0GPC4-F1
#
_entry.id   AF-A0A7W0GPC4-F1
#
_cell.length_a   1.000
_cell.length_b   1.000
_cell.length_c   1.000
_cell.angle_alpha   90.00
_cell.angle_beta   90.00
_cell.angle_gamma   90.00
#
_symmetry.space_group_name_H-M   'P 1'
#
loop_
_entity.id
_entity.type
_entity.pdbx_description
1 polymer ?
#
loop_
_entity_poly.entity_id
_entity_poly.type
_entity_poly.pdbx_seq_one_letter_code
_entity_poly.pdbx_strand_id
1 'polypeptide(L)'
;MALPAEKVIASITTAMAAKPGNLLGVEVENEGGKTLCEVEILTPDGKTYEVEVDVASNAVVEVELEDDDDDGEDDKDAKNDKDDKP
;
A
#
# COMPACT_ATOMS: atom_id res chain seq x y z
N MET A 1 21.93 11.83 -2.56
CA MET A 1 22.82 11.15 -1.59
C MET A 1 22.25 9.75 -1.39
N ALA A 2 23.07 8.71 -1.32
CA ALA A 2 22.56 7.37 -1.03
C ALA A 2 22.20 7.27 0.45
N LEU A 3 21.01 6.75 0.77
CA LEU A 3 20.60 6.50 2.15
C LEU A 3 21.34 5.25 2.67
N PRO A 4 21.93 5.27 3.89
CA PRO A 4 22.58 4.10 4.45
C PRO A 4 21.55 2.98 4.70
N ALA A 5 21.93 1.75 4.39
CA ALA A 5 21.06 0.57 4.54
C ALA A 5 20.51 0.40 5.97
N GLU A 6 21.28 0.82 6.97
CA GLU A 6 20.91 0.79 8.39
C GLU A 6 19.63 1.58 8.66
N LYS A 7 19.48 2.72 7.98
CA LYS A 7 18.32 3.61 8.11
C LYS A 7 17.10 3.01 7.44
N VAL A 8 17.28 2.42 6.26
CA VAL A 8 16.22 1.67 5.56
C VAL A 8 15.71 0.52 6.44
N ILE A 9 16.61 -0.28 7.01
CA ILE A 9 16.24 -1.40 7.89
C ILE A 9 15.50 -0.91 9.14
N ALA A 10 15.91 0.21 9.73
CA ALA A 10 15.22 0.79 10.88
C ALA A 10 13.79 1.25 10.52
N SER A 11 13.61 1.89 9.35
CA SER A 11 12.29 2.29 8.86
C SER A 11 11.39 1.09 8.61
N ILE A 12 11.88 0.05 7.92
CA ILE A 12 11.14 -1.21 7.70
C ILE A 12 10.70 -1.81 9.04
N THR A 13 11.61 -1.90 10.01
CA THR A 13 11.29 -2.45 11.34
C THR A 13 10.20 -1.65 12.04
N THR A 14 10.23 -0.33 11.90
CA THR A 14 9.24 0.59 12.48
C THR A 14 7.88 0.44 11.81
N ALA A 15 7.84 0.38 10.48
CA ALA A 15 6.63 0.16 9.71
C ALA A 15 5.97 -1.19 10.03
N MET A 16 6.76 -2.28 10.06
CA MET A 16 6.26 -3.62 10.40
C MET A 16 5.80 -3.75 11.85
N ALA A 17 6.33 -2.93 12.77
CA ALA A 17 5.83 -2.85 14.14
C ALA A 17 4.47 -2.12 14.21
N ALA A 18 4.23 -1.15 13.33
CA ALA A 18 2.95 -0.45 13.23
C ALA A 18 1.87 -1.29 12.51
N LYS A 19 2.25 -1.98 11.44
CA LYS A 19 1.40 -2.88 10.66
C LYS A 19 2.12 -4.22 10.45
N PRO A 20 1.80 -5.25 11.24
CA PRO A 20 2.41 -6.56 11.06
C PRO A 20 1.89 -7.24 9.78
N GLY A 21 2.80 -7.80 8.99
CA GLY A 21 2.48 -8.48 7.75
C GLY A 21 3.73 -8.92 6.99
N ASN A 22 3.57 -9.22 5.71
CA ASN A 22 4.65 -9.52 4.79
C ASN A 22 5.11 -8.25 4.09
N LEU A 23 6.41 -8.00 4.11
CA LEU A 23 7.02 -6.90 3.35
C LEU A 23 6.92 -7.21 1.85
N LEU A 24 6.28 -6.32 1.09
CA LEU A 24 6.17 -6.41 -0.36
C LEU A 24 7.23 -5.55 -1.05
N GLY A 25 7.39 -4.32 -0.59
CA GLY A 25 8.22 -3.30 -1.23
C GLY A 25 8.72 -2.26 -0.24
N VAL A 26 9.78 -1.57 -0.65
CA VAL A 26 10.38 -0.46 0.10
C VAL A 26 10.88 0.57 -0.90
N GLU A 27 10.34 1.78 -0.81
CA GLU A 27 10.76 2.92 -1.61
C GLU A 27 11.28 4.04 -0.69
N VAL A 28 12.24 4.82 -1.21
CA VAL A 28 12.86 5.92 -0.45
C VAL A 28 12.73 7.19 -1.25
N GLU A 29 11.87 8.06 -0.77
CA GLU A 29 11.45 9.27 -1.45
C GLU A 29 11.99 10.50 -0.73
N ASN A 30 12.16 11.60 -1.48
CA ASN A 30 12.52 12.88 -0.89
C ASN A 30 11.46 13.92 -1.22
N GLU A 31 10.60 14.20 -0.25
CA GLU A 31 9.51 15.15 -0.41
C GLU A 31 9.69 16.37 0.49
N GLY A 32 9.64 17.57 -0.09
CA GLY A 32 9.74 18.82 0.68
C GLY A 32 11.02 19.00 1.50
N GLY A 33 12.10 18.28 1.18
CA GLY A 33 13.35 18.28 1.95
C GLY A 33 13.40 17.28 3.11
N LYS A 34 12.39 16.42 3.25
CA LYS A 34 12.40 15.26 4.14
C LYS A 34 12.66 14.01 3.33
N THR A 35 13.33 13.04 3.94
CA THR A 35 13.48 11.70 3.35
C THR A 35 12.47 10.78 4.01
N LEU A 36 11.55 10.25 3.22
CA LEU A 36 10.54 9.29 3.64
C LEU A 36 10.96 7.89 3.16
N CYS A 37 10.55 6.89 3.92
CA CYS A 37 10.66 5.50 3.54
C CYS A 37 9.26 4.92 3.53
N GLU A 38 8.76 4.62 2.34
CA GLU A 38 7.50 3.93 2.14
C GLU A 38 7.74 2.44 2.25
N VAL A 39 6.86 1.76 2.97
CA VAL A 39 6.95 0.33 3.25
C VAL A 39 5.60 -0.28 2.96
N GLU A 40 5.52 -1.06 1.89
CA GLU A 40 4.32 -1.79 1.50
C GLU A 40 4.23 -3.11 2.26
N ILE A 41 3.10 -3.33 2.94
CA ILE A 41 2.91 -4.47 3.83
C ILE A 41 1.59 -5.18 3.52
N LEU A 42 1.69 -6.44 3.10
CA LEU A 42 0.56 -7.34 2.97
C LEU A 42 0.17 -7.92 4.34
N THR A 43 -1.00 -7.55 4.82
CA THR A 43 -1.55 -8.07 6.08
C THR A 43 -2.13 -9.48 5.92
N PRO A 44 -2.31 -10.23 7.03
CA PRO A 44 -2.90 -11.58 6.99
C PRO A 44 -4.33 -11.63 6.44
N ASP A 45 -5.05 -10.51 6.54
CA ASP A 45 -6.39 -10.30 6.01
C ASP A 45 -6.43 -10.03 4.49
N GLY A 46 -5.27 -10.07 3.82
CA GLY A 46 -5.15 -9.92 2.37
C GLY A 46 -5.15 -8.47 1.89
N LYS A 47 -5.05 -7.50 2.81
CA LYS A 47 -5.00 -6.07 2.51
C LYS A 47 -3.56 -5.57 2.46
N THR A 48 -3.24 -4.76 1.47
CA THR A 48 -1.96 -4.05 1.38
C THR A 48 -2.07 -2.71 2.07
N TYR A 49 -1.09 -2.37 2.91
CA TYR A 49 -0.97 -1.06 3.52
C TYR A 49 0.36 -0.45 3.13
N GLU A 50 0.32 0.83 2.79
CA GLU A 50 1.50 1.66 2.66
C GLU A 50 1.77 2.33 4.01
N VAL A 51 3.01 2.22 4.49
CA VAL A 51 3.43 2.85 5.75
C VAL A 51 4.62 3.76 5.46
N GLU A 52 4.39 5.07 5.58
CA GLU A 52 5.44 6.06 5.45
C GLU A 52 6.15 6.29 6.78
N VAL A 53 7.49 6.24 6.74
CA VAL A 53 8.35 6.50 7.90
C VAL A 53 9.32 7.65 7.60
N ASP A 54 9.29 8.70 8.41
CA ASP A 54 10.29 9.76 8.37
C ASP A 54 11.66 9.20 8.79
N VAL A 55 12.61 9.17 7.88
CA VAL A 55 13.91 8.50 8.09
C VAL A 55 14.80 9.23 9.10
N ALA A 56 14.62 10.56 9.24
CA ALA A 56 15.40 11.37 10.14
C ALA A 56 15.07 11.06 11.61
N SER A 57 13.77 11.01 11.92
CA SER A 57 13.23 10.75 13.25
C SER A 57 12.90 9.28 13.52
N ASN A 58 12.83 8.45 12.47
CA ASN A 58 12.40 7.05 12.51
C ASN A 58 11.01 6.90 13.15
N ALA A 59 10.06 7.74 12.69
CA ALA A 59 8.68 7.77 13.16
C ALA A 59 7.73 7.55 11.98
N VAL A 60 6.67 6.77 12.22
CA VAL A 60 5.57 6.63 11.25
C VAL A 60 4.88 7.98 11.11
N VAL A 61 4.79 8.47 9.88
CA VAL A 61 4.07 9.70 9.56
C VAL A 61 2.70 9.42 8.97
N GLU A 62 2.58 8.32 8.22
CA GLU A 62 1.34 7.93 7.58
C GLU A 62 1.17 6.41 7.50
N VAL A 63 -0.08 5.96 7.50
CA VAL A 63 -0.47 4.57 7.26
C VAL A 63 -1.74 4.60 6.42
N GLU A 64 -1.64 4.22 5.16
CA GLU A 64 -2.77 4.19 4.23
C GLU A 64 -3.07 2.74 3.83
N LEU A 65 -4.36 2.45 3.62
CA LEU A 65 -4.77 1.22 2.97
C LEU A 65 -4.59 1.44 1.47
N GLU A 66 -3.85 0.58 0.80
CA GLU A 66 -3.82 0.60 -0.65
C GLU A 66 -5.15 0.02 -1.13
N ASP A 67 -6.04 0.90 -1.62
CA ASP A 67 -7.30 0.51 -2.22
C ASP A 67 -6.98 -0.17 -3.57
N ASP A 68 -6.85 -1.49 -3.56
CA ASP A 68 -7.01 -2.30 -4.76
C ASP A 68 -8.49 -2.10 -5.17
N ASP A 69 -8.74 -1.19 -6.11
CA ASP A 69 -10.04 -0.90 -6.74
C ASP A 69 -10.62 -2.18 -7.38
N ASP A 70 -11.07 -3.13 -6.56
CA ASP A 70 -11.91 -4.28 -6.94
C ASP A 70 -13.27 -4.11 -6.24
N ASP A 71 -14.06 -3.16 -6.75
CA ASP A 71 -15.48 -3.07 -6.44
C ASP A 71 -16.27 -2.76 -7.72
N GLY A 72 -16.77 -3.83 -8.34
CA GLY A 72 -18.07 -3.79 -9.02
C GLY A 72 -18.15 -4.49 -10.37
N GLU A 73 -18.22 -5.82 -10.40
CA GLU A 73 -19.02 -6.51 -11.42
C GLU A 73 -20.48 -6.03 -11.29
N ASP A 74 -20.82 -4.97 -12.03
CA ASP A 74 -22.20 -4.55 -12.29
C ASP A 74 -22.80 -5.56 -13.28
N ASP A 75 -23.18 -6.72 -12.73
CA ASP A 75 -23.96 -7.78 -13.38
C ASP A 75 -25.28 -7.17 -13.86
N LYS A 76 -25.28 -6.58 -15.07
CA LYS A 76 -26.51 -6.27 -15.80
C LYS A 76 -27.07 -7.58 -16.37
N ASP A 77 -27.59 -8.39 -15.47
CA ASP A 77 -28.59 -9.42 -15.73
C ASP A 77 -29.83 -8.76 -16.35
N ALA A 78 -29.82 -8.57 -17.67
CA ALA A 78 -31.03 -8.44 -18.47
C ALA A 78 -31.25 -9.77 -19.21
N LYS A 79 -31.78 -10.77 -18.50
CA LYS A 79 -32.33 -11.97 -19.13
C LYS A 79 -33.72 -11.70 -19.68
N ASN A 80 -33.94 -12.34 -20.84
CA ASN A 80 -35.20 -12.66 -21.52
C ASN A 80 -35.87 -11.53 -22.34
N ASP A 81 -36.41 -11.76 -23.54
CA ASP A 81 -36.82 -13.01 -24.18
C ASP A 81 -36.86 -12.82 -25.72
N LYS A 82 -36.98 -13.97 -26.38
CA LYS A 82 -36.93 -14.31 -27.80
C LYS A 82 -37.84 -13.55 -28.77
N ASP A 83 -37.39 -13.60 -30.04
CA ASP A 83 -38.16 -13.81 -31.29
C ASP A 83 -39.42 -12.95 -31.54
N ASP A 84 -39.41 -12.11 -32.58
CA ASP A 84 -39.95 -12.49 -33.91
C ASP A 84 -40.09 -11.27 -34.82
N LYS A 85 -39.68 -11.48 -36.06
CA LYS A 85 -39.68 -10.52 -37.17
C LYS A 85 -41.10 -10.38 -37.75
N PRO A 86 -41.45 -9.21 -38.29
CA PRO A 86 -42.04 -9.20 -39.64
C PRO A 86 -41.17 -8.46 -40.67
#